data_AF-A0AA41Y862-F1
#
_entry.id   AF-A0AA41Y862-F1
#
_cell.length_a   1.000
_cell.length_b   1.000
_cell.length_c   1.000
_cell.angle_alpha   90.00
_cell.angle_beta   90.00
_cell.angle_gamma   90.00
#
_symmetry.space_group_name_H-M   'P 1'
#
loop_
_entity.id
_entity.type
_entity.pdbx_description
1 polymer ?
#
loop_
_entity_poly.entity_id
_entity_poly.type
_entity_poly.pdbx_seq_one_letter_code
_entity_poly.pdbx_strand_id
1 'polypeptide(L)'
;MKKLIFMTIALITINSYAQDQLNELTFEDCQNSSVFENIKNNTQILKYIAADGSVLELGDTLVIGMPSGSITSTTAIGAANTVGAAKARSRTQNSFTTLIMGRPAGVGSIVNAMAGEAPENASGAMQGELVVISEMKVSHKGSKKKPLALTILLGEPNGRAFGINKYMSVVDFEKSVLAGEIKNLHAPLTREEAIAKLKESKDLLDLGLLEQSDYEAIKQELTPVIMNK
;
A
#
# COMPACT_ATOMS: atom_id res chain seq x y z
N MET A 1 -32.79 -43.54 -13.97
CA MET A 1 -31.92 -42.96 -12.92
C MET A 1 -30.41 -43.26 -13.07
N LYS A 2 -29.93 -43.97 -14.10
CA LYS A 2 -28.49 -44.20 -14.31
C LYS A 2 -27.79 -43.18 -15.24
N LYS A 3 -28.56 -42.41 -16.03
CA LYS A 3 -28.01 -41.38 -16.94
C LYS A 3 -27.88 -39.99 -16.31
N LEU A 4 -28.59 -39.70 -15.20
CA LEU A 4 -28.51 -38.41 -14.50
C LEU A 4 -27.34 -38.35 -13.50
N ILE A 5 -26.88 -39.50 -12.99
CA ILE A 5 -25.73 -39.58 -12.07
C ILE A 5 -24.39 -39.37 -12.81
N PHE A 6 -24.35 -39.64 -14.12
CA PHE A 6 -23.14 -39.40 -14.92
C PHE A 6 -22.91 -37.91 -15.25
N MET A 7 -23.96 -37.08 -15.22
CA MET A 7 -23.83 -35.65 -15.52
C MET A 7 -23.29 -34.83 -14.32
N THR A 8 -23.47 -35.33 -13.10
CA THR A 8 -22.97 -34.69 -11.87
C THR A 8 -21.50 -35.00 -11.59
N ILE A 9 -20.95 -36.09 -12.12
CA ILE A 9 -19.54 -36.47 -11.96
C ILE A 9 -18.65 -35.82 -13.03
N ALA A 10 -19.20 -35.41 -14.18
CA ALA A 10 -18.46 -34.74 -15.25
C ALA A 10 -18.08 -33.27 -14.93
N LEU A 11 -18.59 -32.69 -13.84
CA LEU A 11 -18.30 -31.31 -13.44
C LEU A 11 -17.04 -31.15 -12.57
N ILE A 12 -16.36 -32.24 -12.21
CA ILE A 12 -15.30 -32.25 -11.19
C ILE A 12 -13.87 -32.27 -11.80
N THR A 13 -13.71 -32.44 -13.11
CA THR A 13 -12.39 -32.58 -13.73
C THR A 13 -11.96 -31.36 -14.56
N ILE A 14 -12.05 -30.16 -13.97
CA ILE A 14 -11.25 -29.00 -14.42
C ILE A 14 -10.14 -28.80 -13.39
N ASN A 15 -9.08 -29.59 -13.50
CA ASN A 15 -7.84 -29.29 -12.78
C ASN A 15 -7.19 -28.07 -13.44
N SER A 16 -7.44 -26.91 -12.84
CA SER A 16 -6.45 -25.94 -12.37
C SER A 16 -5.13 -25.84 -13.14
N TYR A 17 -5.06 -24.86 -14.05
CA TYR A 17 -3.91 -23.94 -14.05
C TYR A 17 -4.37 -22.66 -13.34
N ALA A 18 -4.49 -22.77 -12.02
CA ALA A 18 -4.77 -21.64 -11.16
C ALA A 18 -3.42 -20.93 -10.91
N GLN A 19 -3.18 -19.85 -11.65
CA GLN A 19 -2.06 -18.95 -11.38
C GLN A 19 -2.41 -18.14 -10.12
N ASP A 20 -2.29 -18.79 -8.97
CA ASP A 20 -2.68 -18.21 -7.68
C ASP A 20 -1.54 -17.39 -7.07
N GLN A 21 -0.30 -17.68 -7.47
CA GLN A 21 0.89 -17.07 -6.90
C GLN A 21 1.98 -16.89 -7.97
N LEU A 22 2.60 -15.71 -7.98
CA LEU A 22 3.77 -15.35 -8.78
C LEU A 22 4.96 -15.13 -7.84
N ASN A 23 6.15 -15.53 -8.28
CA ASN A 23 7.36 -15.35 -7.48
C ASN A 23 7.83 -13.89 -7.49
N GLU A 24 7.82 -13.25 -8.65
CA GLU A 24 8.29 -11.88 -8.83
C GLU A 24 7.41 -11.16 -9.85
N LEU A 25 7.21 -9.87 -9.66
CA LEU A 25 6.53 -8.98 -10.59
C LEU A 25 7.10 -7.56 -10.46
N THR A 26 7.26 -6.86 -11.58
CA THR A 26 7.73 -5.48 -11.60
C THR A 26 6.60 -4.48 -11.81
N PHE A 27 6.85 -3.21 -11.49
CA PHE A 27 5.94 -2.12 -11.83
C PHE A 27 5.69 -2.02 -13.35
N GLU A 28 6.73 -2.19 -14.15
CA GLU A 28 6.69 -2.15 -15.60
C GLU A 28 5.78 -3.24 -16.17
N ASP A 29 5.87 -4.46 -15.63
CA ASP A 29 4.99 -5.58 -15.98
C ASP A 29 3.52 -5.26 -15.68
N CYS A 30 3.26 -4.53 -14.59
CA CYS A 30 1.91 -4.10 -14.23
C CYS A 30 1.31 -3.08 -15.21
N GLN A 31 2.16 -2.34 -15.93
CA GLN A 31 1.75 -1.35 -16.95
C GLN A 31 1.77 -1.89 -18.38
N ASN A 32 2.45 -3.02 -18.65
CA ASN A 32 2.56 -3.63 -19.96
C ASN A 32 1.33 -4.51 -20.30
N SER A 33 0.52 -4.10 -21.28
CA SER A 33 -0.71 -4.81 -21.66
C SER A 33 -0.49 -6.27 -22.06
N SER A 34 0.64 -6.57 -22.69
CA SER A 34 0.96 -7.95 -23.10
C SER A 34 1.17 -8.87 -21.89
N VAL A 35 1.57 -8.30 -20.74
CA VAL A 35 1.82 -9.04 -19.50
C VAL A 35 0.59 -8.99 -18.61
N PHE A 36 0.13 -7.80 -18.26
CA PHE A 36 -0.90 -7.64 -17.23
C PHE A 36 -2.24 -8.27 -17.63
N GLU A 37 -2.59 -8.31 -18.92
CA GLU A 37 -3.86 -8.93 -19.38
C GLU A 37 -3.89 -10.44 -19.12
N ASN A 38 -2.74 -11.09 -18.93
CA ASN A 38 -2.68 -12.51 -18.64
C ASN A 38 -2.74 -12.83 -17.15
N ILE A 39 -2.53 -11.83 -16.29
CA ILE A 39 -2.57 -11.98 -14.83
C ILE A 39 -4.04 -11.90 -14.36
N LYS A 40 -4.40 -12.72 -13.38
CA LYS A 40 -5.76 -12.73 -12.82
C LYS A 40 -5.88 -11.71 -11.68
N ASN A 41 -7.11 -11.30 -11.39
CA ASN A 41 -7.36 -10.51 -10.19
C ASN A 41 -7.04 -11.31 -8.92
N ASN A 42 -6.50 -10.62 -7.91
CA ASN A 42 -6.11 -11.18 -6.62
C ASN A 42 -4.98 -12.22 -6.69
N THR A 43 -4.20 -12.25 -7.78
CA THR A 43 -2.98 -13.07 -7.85
C THR A 43 -2.01 -12.61 -6.78
N GLN A 44 -1.51 -13.54 -5.97
CA GLN A 44 -0.54 -13.26 -4.92
C GLN A 44 0.85 -13.11 -5.52
N ILE A 45 1.68 -12.25 -4.94
CA ILE A 45 3.07 -12.07 -5.34
C ILE A 45 3.97 -12.23 -4.11
N LEU A 46 5.13 -12.86 -4.27
CA LEU A 46 6.11 -13.01 -3.18
C LEU A 46 7.09 -11.84 -3.13
N LYS A 47 7.49 -11.35 -4.31
CA LYS A 47 8.44 -10.26 -4.47
C LYS A 47 7.89 -9.25 -5.47
N TYR A 48 8.05 -7.96 -5.15
CA TYR A 48 7.66 -6.86 -6.03
C TYR A 48 8.82 -5.88 -6.20
N ILE A 49 9.02 -5.40 -7.42
CA ILE A 49 9.94 -4.30 -7.71
C ILE A 49 9.08 -3.08 -8.05
N ALA A 50 9.10 -2.08 -7.18
CA ALA A 50 8.32 -0.86 -7.30
C ALA A 50 8.94 0.13 -8.30
N ALA A 51 8.17 1.14 -8.69
CA ALA A 51 8.60 2.13 -9.68
C ALA A 51 9.84 2.94 -9.25
N ASP A 52 10.08 3.07 -7.94
CA ASP A 52 11.26 3.71 -7.35
C ASP A 52 12.48 2.78 -7.25
N GLY A 53 12.36 1.54 -7.73
CA GLY A 53 13.38 0.50 -7.63
C GLY A 53 13.40 -0.23 -6.28
N SER A 54 12.51 0.11 -5.35
CA SER A 54 12.38 -0.61 -4.08
C SER A 54 11.96 -2.05 -4.31
N VAL A 55 12.68 -2.98 -3.69
CA VAL A 55 12.30 -4.39 -3.65
C VAL A 55 11.48 -4.62 -2.38
N LEU A 56 10.32 -5.25 -2.53
CA LEU A 56 9.43 -5.62 -1.43
C LEU A 56 9.29 -7.13 -1.38
N GLU A 57 9.48 -7.70 -0.20
CA GLU A 57 9.27 -9.11 0.09
C GLU A 57 8.33 -9.30 1.29
N LEU A 58 7.76 -10.50 1.41
CA LEU A 58 6.92 -10.83 2.56
C LEU A 58 7.75 -10.82 3.85
N GLY A 59 7.26 -10.14 4.88
CA GLY A 59 7.96 -9.95 6.14
C GLY A 59 8.78 -8.67 6.23
N ASP A 60 8.96 -7.94 5.13
CA ASP A 60 9.64 -6.65 5.15
C ASP A 60 8.87 -5.63 5.99
N THR A 61 9.62 -4.70 6.58
CA THR A 61 9.06 -3.63 7.41
C THR A 61 8.96 -2.34 6.61
N LEU A 62 7.80 -1.69 6.70
CA LEU A 62 7.51 -0.37 6.14
C LEU A 62 7.16 0.60 7.26
N VAL A 63 7.21 1.89 6.96
CA VAL A 63 6.76 2.96 7.87
C VAL A 63 5.54 3.64 7.29
N ILE A 64 4.55 3.88 8.14
CA ILE A 64 3.43 4.74 7.78
C ILE A 64 3.92 6.19 7.75
N GLY A 65 3.78 6.82 6.58
CA GLY A 65 4.19 8.20 6.35
C GLY A 65 3.14 9.21 6.82
N MET A 66 3.00 10.30 6.06
CA MET A 66 2.10 11.39 6.40
C MET A 66 0.69 11.17 5.82
N PRO A 67 -0.38 11.49 6.56
CA PRO A 67 -1.74 11.39 6.04
C PRO A 67 -1.96 12.40 4.90
N SER A 68 -2.56 11.96 3.79
CA SER A 68 -2.82 12.81 2.62
C SER A 68 -4.27 13.32 2.51
N GLY A 69 -5.15 12.97 3.46
CA GLY A 69 -6.56 13.30 3.44
C GLY A 69 -7.11 13.75 4.79
N SER A 70 -8.43 13.97 4.83
CA SER A 70 -9.16 14.26 6.06
C SER A 70 -10.56 13.65 6.04
N ILE A 71 -11.05 13.25 7.22
CA ILE A 71 -12.40 12.77 7.44
C ILE A 71 -13.13 13.77 8.34
N THR A 72 -14.34 14.16 7.96
CA THR A 72 -15.20 15.03 8.76
C THR A 72 -16.43 14.28 9.24
N SER A 73 -16.61 14.17 10.55
CA SER A 73 -17.80 13.59 11.16
C SER A 73 -18.70 14.70 11.68
N THR A 74 -19.97 14.71 11.27
CA THR A 74 -20.97 15.68 11.72
C THR A 74 -22.03 14.99 12.57
N THR A 75 -22.21 15.47 13.79
CA THR A 75 -23.24 14.99 14.72
C THR A 75 -24.29 16.08 14.89
N ALA A 76 -25.56 15.76 14.66
CA ALA A 76 -26.67 16.66 14.96
C ALA A 76 -27.08 16.46 16.41
N ILE A 77 -26.93 17.51 17.22
CA ILE A 77 -27.32 17.50 18.63
C ILE A 77 -28.65 18.25 18.74
N GLY A 78 -29.72 17.54 19.15
CA GLY A 78 -30.98 18.17 19.57
C GLY A 78 -32.27 17.79 18.84
N ALA A 79 -32.31 16.73 18.01
CA ALA A 79 -33.55 16.29 17.34
C ALA A 79 -34.11 14.98 17.94
N ALA A 80 -34.35 14.97 19.25
CA ALA A 80 -35.22 13.96 19.85
C ALA A 80 -36.62 14.60 20.01
N ASN A 81 -37.48 14.38 19.01
CA ASN A 81 -38.94 14.64 19.03
C ASN A 81 -39.46 16.10 19.05
N THR A 82 -38.63 17.12 18.83
CA THR A 82 -39.11 18.52 18.70
C THR A 82 -38.74 19.13 17.34
N VAL A 83 -39.72 19.72 16.65
CA VAL A 83 -39.54 20.52 15.42
C VAL A 83 -38.82 21.82 15.80
N GLY A 84 -37.50 21.80 15.78
CA GLY A 84 -36.64 22.94 16.08
C GLY A 84 -35.26 22.79 15.44
N ALA A 85 -34.54 23.91 15.29
CA ALA A 85 -33.24 23.94 14.63
C ALA A 85 -32.19 23.08 15.38
N ALA A 86 -31.84 21.93 14.81
CA ALA A 86 -30.77 21.09 15.32
C ALA A 86 -29.40 21.78 15.15
N LYS A 87 -28.56 21.75 16.18
CA LYS A 87 -27.18 22.26 16.08
C LYS A 87 -26.28 21.14 15.57
N ALA A 88 -25.68 21.35 14.40
CA ALA A 88 -24.68 20.44 13.86
C ALA A 88 -23.31 20.75 14.49
N ARG A 89 -22.64 19.72 15.01
CA ARG A 89 -21.24 19.80 15.44
C ARG A 89 -20.39 18.90 14.55
N SER A 90 -19.50 19.51 13.78
CA SER A 90 -18.56 18.81 12.90
C SER A 90 -17.17 18.74 13.53
N ARG A 91 -16.49 17.61 13.37
CA ARG A 91 -15.08 17.41 13.73
C ARG A 91 -14.34 16.85 12.52
N THR A 92 -13.22 17.47 12.17
CA THR A 92 -12.35 17.03 11.08
C THR A 92 -11.06 16.47 11.65
N GLN A 93 -10.62 15.33 11.14
CA GLN A 93 -9.36 14.68 11.52
C GLN A 93 -8.57 14.31 10.27
N ASN A 94 -7.24 14.32 10.37
CA ASN A 94 -6.37 13.85 9.30
C ASN A 94 -6.54 12.34 9.13
N SER A 95 -6.53 11.89 7.88
CA SER A 95 -6.70 10.48 7.52
C SER A 95 -5.84 10.12 6.33
N PHE A 96 -5.55 8.84 6.18
CA PHE A 96 -4.92 8.33 4.99
C PHE A 96 -5.96 8.12 3.88
N THR A 97 -5.57 8.25 2.61
CA THR A 97 -6.47 8.08 1.45
C THR A 97 -6.28 6.73 0.77
N THR A 98 -5.11 6.11 0.93
CA THR A 98 -4.75 4.83 0.31
C THR A 98 -4.63 3.68 1.30
N LEU A 99 -4.65 3.97 2.61
CA LEU A 99 -4.65 2.98 3.69
C LEU A 99 -6.07 2.80 4.23
N ILE A 100 -6.58 1.57 4.12
CA ILE A 100 -7.90 1.15 4.57
C ILE A 100 -7.77 0.14 5.71
N MET A 101 -8.56 0.31 6.76
CA MET A 101 -8.61 -0.62 7.87
C MET A 101 -9.25 -1.94 7.45
N GLY A 102 -8.63 -3.07 7.81
CA GLY A 102 -9.09 -4.40 7.42
C GLY A 102 -8.64 -4.81 6.02
N ARG A 103 -9.29 -5.84 5.47
CA ARG A 103 -9.05 -6.36 4.11
C ARG A 103 -10.08 -5.75 3.15
N PRO A 104 -9.73 -5.31 1.91
CA PRO A 104 -10.68 -4.60 1.04
C PRO A 104 -11.89 -5.46 0.64
N ALA A 105 -11.68 -6.77 0.47
CA ALA A 105 -12.73 -7.76 0.22
C ALA A 105 -13.03 -8.66 1.45
N GLY A 106 -12.74 -8.18 2.66
CA GLY A 106 -13.02 -8.90 3.90
C GLY A 106 -14.48 -8.77 4.34
N VAL A 107 -14.91 -9.64 5.25
CA VAL A 107 -16.29 -9.65 5.78
C VAL A 107 -16.71 -8.28 6.33
N GLY A 108 -15.84 -7.59 7.07
CA GLY A 108 -16.12 -6.25 7.59
C GLY A 108 -16.39 -5.21 6.49
N SER A 109 -15.52 -5.15 5.48
CA SER A 109 -15.67 -4.22 4.35
C SER A 109 -16.93 -4.49 3.53
N ILE A 110 -17.31 -5.76 3.37
CA ILE A 110 -18.54 -6.15 2.68
C ILE A 110 -19.78 -5.74 3.49
N VAL A 111 -19.79 -5.97 4.81
CA VAL A 111 -20.91 -5.58 5.68
C VAL A 111 -21.09 -4.05 5.67
N ASN A 112 -20.01 -3.29 5.79
CA ASN A 112 -20.07 -1.82 5.71
C ASN A 112 -20.62 -1.37 4.34
N ALA A 113 -20.13 -1.94 3.24
CA ALA A 113 -20.63 -1.62 1.90
C ALA A 113 -22.12 -1.97 1.72
N MET A 114 -22.58 -3.10 2.29
CA MET A 114 -24.01 -3.48 2.29
C MET A 114 -24.87 -2.54 3.14
N ALA A 115 -24.30 -1.95 4.20
CA ALA A 115 -24.92 -0.90 5.00
C ALA A 115 -24.90 0.48 4.32
N GLY A 116 -24.28 0.60 3.13
CA GLY A 116 -24.12 1.87 2.42
C GLY A 116 -23.02 2.75 3.00
N GLU A 117 -22.16 2.19 3.86
CA GLU A 117 -21.04 2.89 4.48
C GLU A 117 -19.78 2.78 3.61
N ALA A 118 -18.98 3.84 3.60
CA ALA A 118 -17.69 3.84 2.92
C ALA A 118 -16.66 2.99 3.69
N PRO A 119 -15.59 2.52 3.02
CA PRO A 119 -14.47 1.89 3.71
C PRO A 119 -13.88 2.80 4.78
N GLU A 120 -13.52 2.23 5.92
CA GLU A 120 -12.90 2.97 7.01
C GLU A 120 -11.40 3.14 6.72
N ASN A 121 -10.98 4.37 6.44
CA ASN A 121 -9.57 4.67 6.21
C ASN A 121 -8.79 4.74 7.53
N ALA A 122 -7.48 4.50 7.45
CA ALA A 122 -6.60 4.67 8.59
C ALA A 122 -6.60 6.11 9.11
N SER A 123 -6.57 6.27 10.44
CA SER A 123 -6.49 7.56 11.10
C SER A 123 -5.06 8.11 11.05
N GLY A 124 -4.89 9.43 10.98
CA GLY A 124 -3.59 10.10 11.08
C GLY A 124 -2.80 9.78 12.34
N ALA A 125 -3.44 9.24 13.39
CA ALA A 125 -2.77 8.74 14.59
C ALA A 125 -1.77 7.59 14.31
N MET A 126 -1.86 6.93 13.16
CA MET A 126 -0.97 5.83 12.76
C MET A 126 0.32 6.32 12.10
N GLN A 127 0.49 7.63 11.88
CA GLN A 127 1.71 8.18 11.29
C GLN A 127 2.95 7.80 12.12
N GLY A 128 3.98 7.31 11.44
CA GLY A 128 5.26 6.92 12.03
C GLY A 128 5.31 5.48 12.55
N GLU A 129 4.19 4.74 12.54
CA GLU A 129 4.17 3.35 12.99
C GLU A 129 4.93 2.44 12.03
N LEU A 130 5.61 1.44 12.61
CA LEU A 130 6.25 0.35 11.88
C LEU A 130 5.23 -0.75 11.60
N VAL A 131 5.21 -1.22 10.35
CA VAL A 131 4.27 -2.24 9.88
C VAL A 131 4.99 -3.28 9.05
N VAL A 132 4.48 -4.50 9.03
CA VAL A 132 5.10 -5.63 8.32
C VAL A 132 4.24 -6.05 7.14
N ILE A 133 4.86 -6.30 5.98
CA ILE A 133 4.21 -6.86 4.79
C ILE A 133 3.77 -8.29 5.10
N SER A 134 2.46 -8.48 5.28
CA SER A 134 1.88 -9.80 5.54
C SER A 134 1.49 -10.53 4.27
N GLU A 135 1.03 -9.79 3.25
CA GLU A 135 0.55 -10.37 2.00
C GLU A 135 0.59 -9.31 0.89
N MET A 136 0.93 -9.70 -0.33
CA MET A 136 0.90 -8.83 -1.51
C MET A 136 0.06 -9.46 -2.60
N LYS A 137 -0.79 -8.65 -3.23
CA LYS A 137 -1.71 -9.08 -4.29
C LYS A 137 -1.80 -8.04 -5.37
N VAL A 138 -1.94 -8.50 -6.61
CA VAL A 138 -2.25 -7.62 -7.74
C VAL A 138 -3.67 -7.81 -8.23
N SER A 139 -4.30 -6.71 -8.63
CA SER A 139 -5.61 -6.70 -9.25
C SER A 139 -5.72 -5.62 -10.29
N HIS A 140 -6.51 -5.85 -11.33
CA HIS A 140 -6.78 -4.87 -12.36
C HIS A 140 -7.54 -3.68 -11.78
N LYS A 141 -7.22 -2.47 -12.26
CA LYS A 141 -7.91 -1.21 -11.89
C LYS A 141 -9.32 -1.12 -12.49
N GLY A 142 -10.20 -2.06 -12.13
CA GLY A 142 -11.60 -2.14 -12.54
C GLY A 142 -11.89 -3.20 -13.59
N SER A 143 -11.24 -3.16 -14.76
CA SER A 143 -11.45 -4.15 -15.83
C SER A 143 -10.13 -4.75 -16.30
N LYS A 144 -10.20 -5.95 -16.88
CA LYS A 144 -9.04 -6.73 -17.35
C LYS A 144 -8.13 -5.99 -18.36
N LYS A 145 -8.67 -4.97 -19.05
CA LYS A 145 -7.95 -4.14 -20.02
C LYS A 145 -7.17 -2.99 -19.38
N LYS A 146 -7.24 -2.83 -18.06
CA LYS A 146 -6.55 -1.78 -17.33
C LYS A 146 -5.33 -2.36 -16.59
N PRO A 147 -4.30 -1.53 -16.35
CA PRO A 147 -3.13 -1.91 -15.59
C PRO A 147 -3.47 -2.50 -14.22
N LEU A 148 -2.52 -3.28 -13.69
CA LEU A 148 -2.61 -3.83 -12.35
C LEU A 148 -2.27 -2.77 -11.29
N ALA A 149 -2.87 -2.91 -10.13
CA ALA A 149 -2.50 -2.21 -8.90
C ALA A 149 -2.02 -3.24 -7.89
N LEU A 150 -0.94 -2.91 -7.19
CA LEU A 150 -0.47 -3.68 -6.04
C LEU A 150 -1.25 -3.26 -4.80
N THR A 151 -1.93 -4.23 -4.19
CA THR A 151 -2.52 -4.15 -2.86
C THR A 151 -1.65 -4.90 -1.87
N ILE A 152 -1.25 -4.24 -0.79
CA ILE A 152 -0.45 -4.84 0.28
C ILE A 152 -1.28 -4.91 1.55
N LEU A 153 -1.30 -6.06 2.20
CA LEU A 153 -1.82 -6.19 3.56
C LEU A 153 -0.68 -6.04 4.55
N LEU A 154 -0.87 -5.12 5.46
CA LEU A 154 0.04 -4.77 6.54
C LEU A 154 -0.46 -5.39 7.84
N GLY A 155 0.46 -5.97 8.59
CA GLY A 155 0.27 -6.44 9.96
C GLY A 155 1.13 -5.63 10.93
N GLU A 156 0.81 -5.68 12.22
CA GLU A 156 1.73 -5.16 13.24
C GLU A 156 2.95 -6.10 13.37
N PRO A 157 4.17 -5.57 13.59
CA PRO A 157 5.37 -6.38 13.81
C PRO A 157 5.22 -7.38 14.96
N ASN A 158 4.45 -7.03 15.98
CA ASN A 158 4.19 -7.88 17.16
C ASN A 158 3.01 -8.86 16.95
N GLY A 159 2.43 -8.93 15.76
CA GLY A 159 1.29 -9.80 15.43
C GLY A 159 -0.04 -9.38 16.06
N ARG A 160 -0.09 -8.19 16.67
CA ARG A 160 -1.30 -7.58 17.25
C ARG A 160 -2.23 -7.03 16.15
N ALA A 161 -3.43 -6.63 16.56
CA ALA A 161 -4.43 -6.05 15.68
C ALA A 161 -4.44 -4.52 15.78
N PHE A 162 -4.64 -3.86 14.65
CA PHE A 162 -4.92 -2.44 14.55
C PHE A 162 -6.36 -2.15 15.01
N GLY A 163 -6.53 -2.02 16.33
CA GLY A 163 -7.85 -1.89 16.94
C GLY A 163 -8.69 -3.17 16.76
N ILE A 164 -9.82 -3.05 16.07
CA ILE A 164 -10.70 -4.20 15.77
C ILE A 164 -10.22 -5.03 14.56
N ASN A 165 -9.34 -4.45 13.73
CA ASN A 165 -8.91 -5.05 12.48
C ASN A 165 -7.52 -5.67 12.63
N LYS A 166 -7.38 -6.97 12.32
CA LYS A 166 -6.07 -7.63 12.38
C LYS A 166 -5.04 -7.08 11.38
N TYR A 167 -5.53 -6.61 10.24
CA TYR A 167 -4.70 -6.10 9.15
C TYR A 167 -5.18 -4.73 8.72
N MET A 168 -4.30 -3.98 8.10
CA MET A 168 -4.61 -2.77 7.32
C MET A 168 -4.17 -3.02 5.88
N SER A 169 -4.80 -2.38 4.91
CA SER A 169 -4.51 -2.59 3.49
C SER A 169 -4.11 -1.31 2.80
N VAL A 170 -3.01 -1.35 2.07
CA VAL A 170 -2.62 -0.34 1.08
C VAL A 170 -3.25 -0.74 -0.24
N VAL A 171 -4.23 0.02 -0.75
CA VAL A 171 -5.00 -0.41 -1.94
C VAL A 171 -4.25 -0.21 -3.27
N ASP A 172 -3.36 0.76 -3.33
CA ASP A 172 -2.50 1.05 -4.48
C ASP A 172 -1.14 1.52 -3.94
N PHE A 173 -0.18 0.59 -3.89
CA PHE A 173 1.13 0.84 -3.28
C PHE A 173 1.85 2.01 -3.95
N GLU A 174 1.90 2.04 -5.26
CA GLU A 174 2.58 3.09 -6.02
C GLU A 174 1.99 4.47 -5.72
N LYS A 175 0.65 4.55 -5.68
CA LYS A 175 -0.02 5.79 -5.28
C LYS A 175 0.28 6.17 -3.83
N SER A 176 0.38 5.20 -2.93
CA SER A 176 0.66 5.44 -1.50
C SER A 176 2.07 5.99 -1.27
N VAL A 177 3.05 5.51 -2.02
CA VAL A 177 4.44 6.01 -1.99
C VAL A 177 4.48 7.42 -2.57
N LEU A 178 3.85 7.66 -3.71
CA LEU A 178 3.75 8.99 -4.32
C LEU A 178 3.05 10.02 -3.42
N ALA A 179 2.02 9.59 -2.67
CA ALA A 179 1.33 10.43 -1.70
C ALA A 179 2.11 10.64 -0.39
N GLY A 180 3.22 9.90 -0.19
CA GLY A 180 4.02 9.93 1.03
C GLY A 180 3.34 9.24 2.22
N GLU A 181 2.32 8.41 1.98
CA GLU A 181 1.59 7.66 3.01
C GLU A 181 2.32 6.38 3.43
N ILE A 182 3.17 5.84 2.57
CA ILE A 182 4.03 4.67 2.85
C ILE A 182 5.47 5.03 2.51
N LYS A 183 6.39 4.59 3.38
CA LYS A 183 7.83 4.73 3.19
C LYS A 183 8.51 3.40 3.41
N ASN A 184 9.41 3.02 2.51
CA ASN A 184 10.31 1.90 2.71
C ASN A 184 11.64 2.41 3.31
N LEU A 185 12.06 1.87 4.45
CA LEU A 185 13.32 2.26 5.11
C LEU A 185 14.55 1.84 4.31
N HIS A 186 14.41 0.82 3.47
CA HIS A 186 15.47 0.24 2.66
C HIS A 186 15.32 0.59 1.18
N ALA A 187 14.53 1.62 0.84
CA ALA A 187 14.43 2.11 -0.52
C ALA A 187 15.80 2.55 -1.05
N PRO A 188 16.13 2.25 -2.32
CA PRO A 188 17.27 2.87 -2.99
C PRO A 188 17.18 4.38 -2.88
N LEU A 189 18.32 5.02 -2.66
CA LEU A 189 18.36 6.45 -2.50
C LEU A 189 18.02 7.15 -3.81
N THR A 190 17.07 8.09 -3.80
CA THR A 190 16.72 8.82 -5.02
C THR A 190 17.86 9.75 -5.43
N ARG A 191 17.90 10.14 -6.71
CA ARG A 191 18.91 11.08 -7.22
C ARG A 191 18.88 12.41 -6.45
N GLU A 192 17.68 12.90 -6.14
CA GLU A 192 17.46 14.15 -5.41
C GLU A 192 17.97 14.03 -3.97
N GLU A 193 17.68 12.94 -3.28
CA GLU A 193 18.21 12.66 -1.94
C GLU A 193 19.74 12.50 -1.97
N ALA A 194 20.30 11.91 -3.03
CA ALA A 194 21.74 11.73 -3.17
C ALA A 194 22.44 13.07 -3.31
N ILE A 195 21.87 13.96 -4.13
CA ILE A 195 22.37 15.33 -4.28
C ILE A 195 22.22 16.11 -2.97
N ALA A 196 21.11 15.95 -2.25
CA ALA A 196 20.88 16.62 -0.98
C ALA A 196 21.90 16.17 0.08
N LYS A 197 22.10 14.86 0.24
CA LYS A 197 23.13 14.29 1.13
C LYS A 197 24.54 14.73 0.75
N LEU A 198 24.85 14.80 -0.55
CA LEU A 198 26.16 15.26 -1.02
C LEU A 198 26.38 16.74 -0.70
N LYS A 199 25.35 17.59 -0.84
CA LYS A 199 25.41 19.01 -0.47
C LYS A 199 25.59 19.19 1.03
N GLU A 200 24.79 18.50 1.83
CA GLU A 200 24.91 18.52 3.29
C GLU A 200 26.30 18.05 3.75
N SER A 201 26.82 16.97 3.15
CA SER A 201 28.18 16.49 3.45
C SER A 201 29.25 17.51 3.05
N LYS A 202 29.03 18.26 1.97
CA LYS A 202 29.92 19.34 1.55
C LYS A 202 29.88 20.51 2.54
N ASP A 203 28.70 20.90 3.01
CA ASP A 203 28.54 21.93 4.03
C ASP A 203 29.21 21.52 5.35
N LEU A 204 29.08 20.25 5.76
CA LEU A 204 29.75 19.71 6.95
C LEU A 204 31.28 19.73 6.84
N LEU A 205 31.81 19.39 5.66
CA LEU A 205 33.24 19.51 5.37
C LEU A 205 33.70 20.97 5.47
N ASP A 206 32.94 21.89 4.88
CA ASP A 206 33.27 23.33 4.89
C ASP A 206 33.18 23.94 6.31
N LEU A 207 32.33 23.37 7.18
CA LEU A 207 32.25 23.71 8.60
C LEU A 207 33.33 23.02 9.46
N GLY A 208 34.17 22.16 8.88
CA GLY A 208 35.19 21.40 9.60
C GLY A 208 34.63 20.32 10.53
N LEU A 209 33.40 19.87 10.30
CA LEU A 209 32.73 18.80 11.05
C LEU A 209 32.92 17.41 10.41
N LEU A 210 33.51 17.38 9.22
CA LEU A 210 33.73 16.18 8.42
C LEU A 210 35.09 16.28 7.72
N GLU A 211 35.85 15.19 7.69
CA GLU A 211 37.17 15.16 7.08
C GLU A 211 37.09 15.05 5.55
N GLN A 212 38.11 15.55 4.85
CA GLN A 212 38.15 15.52 3.38
C GLN A 212 38.05 14.09 2.82
N SER A 213 38.65 13.11 3.50
CA SER A 213 38.59 11.69 3.11
C SER A 213 37.17 11.13 3.17
N ASP A 214 36.41 11.52 4.20
CA ASP A 214 35.06 11.02 4.43
C ASP A 214 34.11 11.62 3.40
N TYR A 215 34.30 12.88 3.04
CA TYR A 215 33.55 13.53 1.97
C TYR A 215 33.79 12.84 0.62
N GLU A 216 35.04 12.50 0.32
CA GLU A 216 35.39 11.82 -0.93
C GLU A 216 34.79 10.41 -1.00
N ALA A 217 34.77 9.67 0.12
CA ALA A 217 34.09 8.37 0.20
C ALA A 217 32.59 8.51 -0.07
N ILE A 218 31.90 9.44 0.61
CA ILE A 218 30.47 9.71 0.39
C ILE A 218 30.21 10.11 -1.07
N LYS A 219 31.06 10.96 -1.63
CA LYS A 219 30.95 11.37 -3.03
C LYS A 219 31.10 10.20 -3.99
N GLN A 220 32.04 9.29 -3.75
CA GLN A 220 32.23 8.10 -4.58
C GLN A 220 31.01 7.17 -4.52
N GLU A 221 30.42 6.96 -3.34
CA GLU A 221 29.22 6.15 -3.16
C GLU A 221 27.99 6.75 -3.83
N LEU A 222 27.80 8.07 -3.74
CA LEU A 222 26.63 8.75 -4.30
C LEU A 222 26.75 9.07 -5.79
N THR A 223 27.96 9.16 -6.35
CA THR A 223 28.18 9.44 -7.78
C THR A 223 27.43 8.49 -8.72
N PRO A 224 27.46 7.15 -8.57
CA PRO A 224 26.72 6.25 -9.46
C PRO A 224 25.20 6.51 -9.40
N VAL A 225 24.66 6.76 -8.21
CA VAL A 225 23.24 7.10 -8.01
C VAL A 225 22.88 8.41 -8.70
N ILE A 226 23.73 9.44 -8.59
CA ILE A 226 23.48 10.77 -9.17
C ILE A 226 23.57 10.77 -10.70
N MET A 227 24.52 10.00 -11.25
CA MET A 227 24.80 9.94 -12.68
C MET A 227 23.94 8.94 -13.44
N ASN A 228 23.05 8.21 -12.74
CA ASN A 228 22.13 7.22 -13.32
C ASN A 228 22.86 6.20 -14.22
N LYS A 229 23.98 5.67 -13.71
CA LYS A 229 24.78 4.64 -14.38
C LYS A 229 24.36 3.24 -13.98
#